data_AF-A0A7K0L7B3-F1
#
_entry.id   AF-A0A7K0L7B3-F1
#
_cell.length_a   1.000
_cell.length_b   1.000
_cell.length_c   1.000
_cell.angle_alpha   90.00
_cell.angle_beta   90.00
_cell.angle_gamma   90.00
#
_symmetry.space_group_name_H-M   'P 1'
#
loop_
_entity.id
_entity.type
_entity.pdbx_description
1 polymer ?
#
loop_
_entity_poly.entity_id
_entity_poly.type
_entity_poly.pdbx_seq_one_letter_code
_entity_poly.pdbx_strand_id
1 'polypeptide(L)'
;YFYLVSSGALQAIPSELNEAAAIDGATPRQIFSKITLPLLLRILSPLLIASFAFNFNNFNLIYLLTGGGPKSTLDGDIAGATDILISYTYQIAFGSFTQDLGLASAISVVIFLLVASISLYGIRKSKVLESFV
;
A
#
# COMPACT_ATOMS: atom_id res chain seq x y z
N TYR A 1 -2.70 -12.89 4.85
CA TYR A 1 -2.62 -11.86 5.90
C TYR A 1 -3.90 -11.04 5.99
N PHE A 2 -4.31 -10.32 4.92
CA PHE A 2 -5.53 -9.49 4.95
C PHE A 2 -6.80 -10.21 5.40
N TYR A 3 -7.02 -11.45 4.96
CA TYR A 3 -8.15 -12.26 5.40
C TYR A 3 -8.21 -12.41 6.93
N LEU A 4 -7.12 -12.85 7.56
CA LEU A 4 -7.04 -13.08 9.00
C LEU A 4 -7.31 -11.80 9.80
N VAL A 5 -6.71 -10.68 9.37
CA VAL A 5 -6.89 -9.40 10.06
C VAL A 5 -8.31 -8.87 9.86
N SER A 6 -8.88 -9.01 8.66
CA SER A 6 -10.26 -8.60 8.36
C SER A 6 -11.28 -9.44 9.12
N SER A 7 -11.07 -10.76 9.26
CA SER A 7 -11.95 -11.62 10.05
C SER A 7 -11.88 -11.32 11.54
N GLY A 8 -10.70 -10.92 12.05
CA GLY A 8 -10.56 -10.43 13.43
C GLY A 8 -11.27 -9.08 13.62
N ALA A 9 -11.08 -8.14 12.68
CA ALA A 9 -11.73 -6.83 12.72
C ALA A 9 -13.26 -6.93 12.61
N LEU A 10 -13.78 -7.88 11.82
CA LEU A 10 -15.21 -8.12 11.69
C LEU A 10 -15.84 -8.60 13.00
N GLN A 11 -15.13 -9.44 13.78
CA GLN A 11 -15.59 -9.90 15.09
C GLN A 11 -15.62 -8.80 16.15
N ALA A 12 -14.85 -7.71 15.97
CA ALA A 12 -14.85 -6.56 16.87
C ALA A 12 -16.05 -5.62 16.64
N ILE A 13 -16.78 -5.75 15.54
CA ILE A 13 -17.98 -4.95 15.25
C ILE A 13 -19.16 -5.50 16.07
N PRO A 14 -19.82 -4.71 16.92
CA PRO A 14 -20.96 -5.16 17.71
C PRO A 14 -22.10 -5.69 16.83
N SER A 15 -22.64 -6.87 17.16
CA SER A 15 -23.76 -7.47 16.41
C SER A 15 -25.06 -6.67 16.53
N GLU A 16 -25.24 -5.94 17.63
CA GLU A 16 -26.39 -5.08 17.91
C GLU A 16 -26.65 -4.05 16.80
N LEU A 17 -25.60 -3.54 16.14
CA LEU A 17 -25.75 -2.60 15.03
C LEU A 17 -26.43 -3.22 13.81
N ASN A 18 -26.16 -4.50 13.55
CA ASN A 18 -26.78 -5.23 12.45
C ASN A 18 -28.23 -5.61 12.80
N GLU A 19 -28.50 -5.95 14.07
CA GLU A 19 -29.84 -6.26 14.58
C GLU A 19 -30.75 -5.03 14.54
N ALA A 20 -30.26 -3.87 15.00
CA ALA A 20 -30.99 -2.60 14.93
C ALA A 20 -31.31 -2.23 13.48
N ALA A 21 -30.34 -2.35 12.57
CA ALA A 21 -30.57 -2.07 11.16
C ALA A 21 -31.59 -3.04 10.51
N ALA A 22 -31.63 -4.29 10.95
CA ALA A 22 -32.64 -5.25 10.51
C ALA A 22 -34.05 -4.89 11.01
N ILE A 23 -34.18 -4.39 12.24
CA ILE A 23 -35.44 -3.86 12.79
C ILE A 23 -35.90 -2.63 11.99
N ASP A 24 -34.97 -1.77 11.57
CA ASP A 24 -35.24 -0.60 10.71
C ASP A 24 -35.55 -0.96 9.24
N GLY A 25 -35.62 -2.25 8.90
CA GLY A 25 -35.97 -2.72 7.56
C GLY A 25 -34.83 -2.64 6.54
N ALA A 26 -33.58 -2.50 6.98
CA ALA A 26 -32.43 -2.47 6.09
C ALA A 26 -32.19 -3.86 5.46
N THR A 27 -31.99 -3.88 4.14
CA THR A 27 -31.58 -5.07 3.40
C THR A 27 -30.13 -5.45 3.72
N PRO A 28 -29.73 -6.74 3.59
CA PRO A 28 -28.34 -7.17 3.87
C PRO A 28 -27.27 -6.38 3.10
N ARG A 29 -27.58 -5.93 1.88
CA ARG A 29 -26.67 -5.11 1.07
C ARG A 29 -26.52 -3.69 1.60
N GLN A 30 -27.58 -3.12 2.18
CA GLN A 30 -27.53 -1.84 2.88
C GLN A 30 -26.72 -1.97 4.17
N ILE A 31 -26.96 -3.02 4.97
CA ILE A 31 -26.20 -3.29 6.20
C ILE A 31 -24.70 -3.39 5.88
N PHE A 32 -24.32 -4.20 4.88
CA PHE A 32 -22.92 -4.33 4.49
C PHE A 32 -22.29 -3.00 4.05
N SER A 33 -22.92 -2.27 3.14
CA SER A 33 -22.33 -1.07 2.54
C SER A 33 -22.37 0.18 3.44
N LYS A 34 -23.36 0.28 4.33
CA LYS A 34 -23.60 1.45 5.19
C LYS A 34 -23.09 1.28 6.61
N ILE A 35 -22.99 0.05 7.11
CA ILE A 35 -22.60 -0.23 8.50
C ILE A 35 -21.30 -1.01 8.52
N THR A 36 -21.31 -2.24 8.00
CA THR A 36 -20.16 -3.16 8.14
C THR A 36 -18.91 -2.64 7.45
N LEU A 37 -19.00 -2.26 6.18
CA LEU A 37 -17.86 -1.83 5.37
C LEU A 37 -17.24 -0.52 5.90
N PRO A 38 -18.00 0.56 6.20
CA PRO A 38 -17.42 1.78 6.77
C PRO A 38 -16.73 1.56 8.12
N LEU A 39 -17.32 0.77 9.02
CA LEU A 39 -16.72 0.45 10.33
C LEU A 39 -15.45 -0.38 10.16
N LEU A 40 -15.49 -1.40 9.30
CA LEU A 40 -14.36 -2.26 9.01
C LEU A 40 -13.22 -1.47 8.35
N LEU A 41 -13.52 -0.55 7.42
CA LEU A 41 -12.53 0.34 6.82
C LEU A 41 -11.88 1.26 7.85
N ARG A 42 -12.63 1.75 8.86
CA ARG A 42 -12.05 2.56 9.94
C ARG A 42 -11.02 1.77 10.75
N ILE A 43 -11.31 0.51 11.05
CA ILE A 43 -10.40 -0.38 11.77
C ILE A 43 -9.19 -0.76 10.91
N LEU A 44 -9.41 -1.08 9.63
CA LEU A 44 -8.35 -1.52 8.71
C LEU A 44 -7.55 -0.37 8.09
N SER A 45 -7.92 0.89 8.29
CA SER A 45 -7.27 2.04 7.67
C SER A 45 -5.74 2.07 7.88
N PRO A 46 -5.22 1.90 9.12
CA PRO A 46 -3.77 1.88 9.34
C PRO A 46 -3.09 0.70 8.63
N LEU A 47 -3.74 -0.46 8.63
CA LEU A 47 -3.26 -1.67 7.97
C LEU A 47 -3.13 -1.49 6.45
N LEU A 48 -4.16 -0.93 5.83
CA LEU A 48 -4.20 -0.69 4.39
C LEU A 48 -3.10 0.30 3.97
N ILE A 49 -2.88 1.36 4.76
CA ILE A 49 -1.81 2.33 4.52
C ILE A 49 -0.44 1.67 4.65
N ALA A 50 -0.21 0.92 5.73
CA ALA A 50 1.05 0.22 5.95
C ALA A 50 1.34 -0.80 4.84
N SER A 51 0.33 -1.57 4.42
CA SER A 51 0.47 -2.53 3.33
C SER A 51 0.71 -1.87 1.99
N PHE A 52 0.07 -0.73 1.70
CA PHE A 52 0.37 0.06 0.50
C PHE A 52 1.84 0.50 0.50
N ALA A 53 2.34 1.07 1.60
CA ALA A 53 3.73 1.51 1.71
C ALA A 53 4.73 0.35 1.54
N PHE A 54 4.40 -0.82 2.10
CA PHE A 54 5.19 -2.04 1.93
C PHE A 54 5.24 -2.51 0.47
N ASN A 55 4.10 -2.58 -0.20
CA ASN A 55 4.04 -3.02 -1.60
C ASN A 55 4.67 -2.01 -2.57
N PHE A 56 4.55 -0.72 -2.30
CA PHE A 56 5.14 0.35 -3.12
C PHE A 56 6.67 0.23 -3.24
N ASN A 57 7.34 -0.31 -2.22
CA ASN A 57 8.79 -0.49 -2.19
C ASN A 57 9.22 -1.96 -2.27
N ASN A 58 8.39 -2.85 -2.81
CA ASN A 58 8.66 -4.29 -2.82
C ASN A 58 9.68 -4.69 -3.91
N PHE A 59 10.93 -4.27 -3.69
CA PHE A 59 12.06 -4.53 -4.59
C PHE A 59 12.25 -6.02 -4.86
N ASN A 60 12.24 -6.84 -3.81
CA ASN A 60 12.52 -8.27 -3.90
C ASN A 60 11.54 -8.98 -4.84
N LEU A 61 10.25 -8.64 -4.80
CA LEU A 61 9.26 -9.24 -5.68
C LEU A 61 9.58 -8.92 -7.14
N ILE A 62 9.78 -7.65 -7.48
CA ILE A 62 10.05 -7.24 -8.87
C ILE A 62 11.35 -7.83 -9.37
N TYR A 63 12.42 -7.72 -8.58
CA TYR A 63 13.75 -8.18 -8.95
C TYR A 63 13.81 -9.71 -9.17
N LEU A 64 13.22 -10.50 -8.28
CA LEU A 64 13.25 -11.96 -8.36
C LEU A 64 12.29 -12.52 -9.40
N LEU A 65 11.10 -11.92 -9.55
CA LEU A 65 10.06 -12.47 -10.42
C LEU A 65 10.21 -12.03 -11.88
N THR A 66 10.53 -10.76 -12.09
CA THR A 66 10.50 -10.15 -13.44
C THR A 66 11.81 -9.48 -13.83
N GLY A 67 12.69 -9.17 -12.87
CA GLY A 67 13.89 -8.37 -13.09
C GLY A 67 13.60 -6.99 -13.70
N GLY A 68 12.39 -6.46 -13.50
CA GLY A 68 11.91 -5.20 -14.09
C GLY A 68 11.33 -5.32 -15.50
N GLY A 69 11.39 -6.49 -16.15
CA GLY A 69 10.96 -6.65 -17.54
C GLY A 69 9.44 -6.72 -17.78
N PRO A 70 8.97 -6.65 -19.04
CA PRO A 70 9.78 -6.55 -20.27
C PRO A 70 10.34 -5.13 -20.48
N LYS A 71 11.51 -5.05 -21.13
CA LYS A 71 12.15 -3.79 -21.53
C LYS A 71 11.86 -3.56 -23.00
N SER A 72 11.39 -2.37 -23.36
CA SER A 72 11.34 -1.97 -24.77
C SER A 72 12.75 -1.67 -25.24
N THR A 73 13.39 -2.68 -25.83
CA THR A 73 14.75 -2.59 -26.39
C THR A 73 14.87 -1.60 -27.56
N LEU A 74 13.75 -1.05 -28.04
CA LEU A 74 13.68 -0.11 -29.16
C LEU A 74 13.93 1.35 -28.78
N ASP A 75 13.70 1.76 -27.52
CA ASP A 75 13.78 3.16 -27.09
C ASP A 75 15.08 3.52 -26.32
N GLY A 76 15.97 2.54 -26.08
CA GLY A 76 17.15 2.75 -25.23
C GLY A 76 16.82 2.90 -23.75
N ASP A 77 15.59 2.58 -23.36
CA ASP A 77 15.10 2.71 -21.99
C ASP A 77 15.73 1.66 -21.07
N ILE A 78 16.35 2.14 -20.00
CA ILE A 78 16.88 1.32 -18.91
C ILE A 78 15.72 0.73 -18.09
N ALA A 79 14.58 1.43 -18.01
CA ALA A 79 13.39 1.01 -17.27
C ALA A 79 12.60 -0.06 -18.04
N GLY A 80 12.20 -1.13 -17.38
CA GLY A 80 11.21 -2.05 -17.92
C GLY A 80 9.80 -1.78 -17.38
N ALA A 81 8.81 -2.44 -17.99
CA ALA A 81 7.40 -2.14 -17.76
C ALA A 81 6.88 -2.52 -16.35
N THR A 82 7.61 -3.36 -15.61
CA THR A 82 7.27 -3.74 -14.24
C THR A 82 8.17 -3.09 -13.21
N ASP A 83 9.12 -2.26 -13.62
CA ASP A 83 10.02 -1.60 -12.70
C ASP A 83 9.28 -0.62 -11.79
N ILE A 84 9.62 -0.70 -10.52
CA ILE A 84 9.29 0.30 -9.52
C ILE A 84 10.49 1.20 -9.28
N LEU A 85 10.29 2.39 -8.72
CA LEU A 85 11.36 3.39 -8.55
C LEU A 85 12.64 2.80 -7.92
N ILE A 86 12.50 1.92 -6.94
CA ILE A 86 13.65 1.29 -6.27
C ILE A 86 14.33 0.22 -7.13
N SER A 87 13.61 -0.55 -7.94
CA SER A 87 14.23 -1.53 -8.85
C SER A 87 14.91 -0.85 -10.03
N TYR A 88 14.31 0.22 -10.55
CA TYR A 88 14.92 1.09 -11.55
C TYR A 88 16.23 1.73 -11.05
N THR A 89 16.21 2.29 -9.84
CA THR A 89 17.41 2.89 -9.21
C THR A 89 18.53 1.86 -9.05
N TYR A 90 18.18 0.65 -8.61
CA TYR A 90 19.13 -0.45 -8.51
C TYR A 90 19.75 -0.80 -9.87
N GLN A 91 18.95 -0.83 -10.93
CA GLN A 91 19.44 -1.14 -12.27
C GLN A 91 20.39 -0.06 -12.83
N ILE A 92 20.17 1.21 -12.52
CA ILE A 92 21.10 2.29 -12.87
C ILE A 92 22.43 2.16 -12.10
N ALA A 93 22.35 1.85 -10.80
CA ALA A 93 23.52 1.76 -9.95
C ALA A 93 24.39 0.52 -10.25
N PHE A 94 23.76 -0.62 -10.53
CA PHE A 94 24.44 -1.93 -10.55
C PHE A 94 24.11 -2.80 -11.76
N GLY A 95 23.05 -2.49 -12.52
CA GLY A 95 22.55 -3.34 -13.61
C GLY A 95 23.07 -2.98 -15.01
N SER A 96 23.78 -1.86 -15.16
CA SER A 96 24.32 -1.39 -16.45
C SER A 96 25.85 -1.44 -16.47
N PHE A 97 26.45 -1.63 -17.66
CA PHE A 97 27.91 -1.63 -17.83
C PHE A 97 28.57 -0.29 -17.41
N THR A 98 27.81 0.81 -17.47
CA THR A 98 28.18 2.12 -16.93
C THR A 98 27.36 2.39 -15.66
N GLN A 99 28.02 2.37 -14.50
CA GLN A 99 27.38 2.61 -13.20
C GLN A 99 27.24 4.12 -12.96
N ASP A 100 26.02 4.65 -13.07
CA ASP A 100 25.74 6.05 -12.74
C ASP A 100 25.28 6.20 -11.29
N LEU A 101 26.26 6.15 -10.38
CA LEU A 101 26.02 6.26 -8.94
C LEU A 101 25.49 7.65 -8.55
N GLY A 102 25.80 8.70 -9.34
CA GLY A 102 25.32 10.06 -9.09
C GLY A 102 23.81 10.16 -9.31
N LEU A 103 23.34 9.68 -10.46
CA LEU A 103 21.93 9.64 -10.80
C LEU A 103 21.15 8.69 -9.86
N ALA A 104 21.70 7.51 -9.55
CA ALA A 104 21.08 6.59 -8.60
C ALA A 104 20.95 7.18 -7.19
N SER A 105 21.96 7.91 -6.72
CA SER A 105 21.91 8.59 -5.41
C SER A 105 20.83 9.68 -5.39
N ALA A 106 20.71 10.47 -6.45
CA ALA A 106 19.67 11.50 -6.56
C ALA A 106 18.26 10.90 -6.52
N ILE A 107 18.01 9.81 -7.27
CA ILE A 107 16.71 9.12 -7.25
C ILE A 107 16.44 8.51 -5.87
N SER A 108 17.47 7.97 -5.20
CA SER A 108 17.32 7.42 -3.83
C SER A 108 16.84 8.48 -2.83
N VAL A 109 17.33 9.72 -2.94
CA VAL A 109 16.86 10.84 -2.09
C VAL A 109 15.39 11.17 -2.39
N VAL A 110 14.98 11.16 -3.66
CA VAL A 110 13.57 11.38 -4.05
C VAL A 110 12.67 10.28 -3.49
N ILE A 111 13.07 9.01 -3.61
CA ILE A 111 12.33 7.87 -3.03
C ILE A 111 12.23 8.03 -1.52
N PHE A 112 13.33 8.39 -0.84
CA PHE A 112 13.33 8.63 0.59
C PHE A 112 12.32 9.70 1.00
N LEU A 113 12.29 10.85 0.31
CA LEU A 113 11.34 11.92 0.60
C LEU A 113 9.88 11.49 0.36
N LEU A 114 9.61 10.72 -0.70
CA LEU A 114 8.27 10.19 -0.97
C LEU A 114 7.81 9.23 0.13
N VAL A 115 8.64 8.24 0.48
CA VAL A 115 8.32 7.24 1.50
C VAL A 115 8.20 7.88 2.88
N ALA A 116 9.09 8.81 3.22
CA ALA A 116 9.02 9.57 4.47
C ALA A 116 7.72 10.39 4.55
N SER A 117 7.32 11.06 3.46
CA SER A 117 6.09 11.84 3.41
C SER A 117 4.85 10.96 3.60
N ILE A 118 4.78 9.83 2.91
CA ILE A 118 3.68 8.86 3.02
C ILE A 118 3.63 8.28 4.44
N SER A 119 4.79 7.91 5.01
CA SER A 119 4.89 7.34 6.35
C SER A 119 4.45 8.34 7.42
N LEU A 120 4.91 9.60 7.32
CA LEU A 120 4.50 10.67 8.22
C LEU A 120 3.01 10.97 8.12
N TYR A 121 2.45 10.97 6.90
CA TYR A 121 1.01 11.14 6.69
C TYR A 121 0.21 9.99 7.32
N GLY A 122 0.63 8.75 7.12
CA GLY A 122 0.00 7.56 7.70
C GLY A 122 0.00 7.58 9.23
N ILE A 123 1.14 7.92 9.85
CA ILE A 123 1.26 8.06 11.30
C ILE A 123 0.36 9.17 11.83
N ARG A 124 0.30 10.34 11.16
CA ARG A 124 -0.57 11.45 11.56
C ARG A 124 -2.05 11.04 11.52
N LYS A 125 -2.48 10.33 10.48
CA LYS A 125 -3.86 9.82 10.40
C LYS A 125 -4.16 8.77 11.47
N SER A 126 -3.20 7.91 11.82
CA SER A 126 -3.36 6.93 12.90
C SER A 126 -3.50 7.58 14.28
N LYS A 127 -2.64 8.56 14.61
CA LYS A 127 -2.69 9.28 15.91
C LYS A 127 -3.96 10.12 16.08
N VAL A 128 -4.46 10.70 14.99
CA VAL A 128 -5.74 11.42 14.99
C VAL A 128 -6.93 10.48 15.21
N LEU A 129 -6.82 9.20 14.85
CA LEU A 129 -7.87 8.20 15.14
C LEU A 129 -7.87 7.76 16.61
N GLU A 130 -6.70 7.78 17.28
CA GLU A 130 -6.57 7.49 18.72
C GLU A 130 -7.18 8.60 19.60
N SER A 131 -7.20 9.86 19.17
CA SER A 131 -7.76 10.98 19.96
C SER A 131 -9.29 11.05 19.98
N PHE A 132 -9.99 10.12 19.32
CA PHE A 132 -11.46 10.04 19.29
C PHE A 132 -12.02 8.79 19.98
N VAL A 133 -11.19 8.10 20.77
CA VAL A 133 -11.58 7.05 21.73
C VAL A 133 -11.45 7.62 23.13
#